data_AF-A3ZYM3-F1
#
_entry.id   AF-A3ZYM3-F1
#
_cell.length_a   1.000
_cell.length_b   1.000
_cell.length_c   1.000
_cell.angle_alpha   90.00
_cell.angle_beta   90.00
_cell.angle_gamma   90.00
#
_symmetry.space_group_name_H-M   'P 1'
#
loop_
_entity.id
_entity.type
_entity.pdbx_description
1 polymer ?
#
loop_
_entity_poly.entity_id
_entity_poly.type
_entity_poly.pdbx_seq_one_letter_code
_entity_poly.pdbx_strand_id
1 'polypeptide(L)'
;MRPAVWFSANAHWEATANRAVRRIDGSVLRCDREQTDLFCDGLFRVEIGASTMLASWREMAAMCGMQPGDRLKIESLARRLGSNPLQWYASLRSIDRDHWTAIERWNGGDWEPVEACAMSLAPSVATRLAG
;
A
#
# COMPACT_ATOMS: atom_id res chain seq x y z
N MET A 1 -2.86 19.64 9.86
CA MET A 1 -3.19 18.63 8.83
C MET A 1 -4.07 17.58 9.45
N ARG A 2 -5.12 17.11 8.75
CA ARG A 2 -5.86 15.90 9.15
C ARG A 2 -5.25 14.71 8.38
N PRO A 3 -4.83 13.63 9.05
CA PRO A 3 -4.35 12.44 8.37
C PRO A 3 -5.47 11.83 7.52
N ALA A 4 -5.09 11.18 6.42
CA ALA A 4 -6.00 10.46 5.54
C ALA A 4 -5.48 9.04 5.33
N VAL A 5 -6.40 8.08 5.25
CA VAL A 5 -6.10 6.71 4.81
C VAL A 5 -6.32 6.66 3.31
N TRP A 6 -5.30 6.21 2.58
CA TRP A 6 -5.29 6.16 1.12
C TRP A 6 -5.48 4.73 0.62
N PHE A 7 -6.25 4.60 -0.45
CA PHE A 7 -6.56 3.35 -1.12
C PHE A 7 -6.31 3.49 -2.61
N SER A 8 -6.08 2.36 -3.27
CA SER A 8 -6.01 2.26 -4.72
C SER A 8 -6.88 1.12 -5.22
N ALA A 9 -7.55 1.33 -6.34
CA ALA A 9 -8.25 0.27 -7.06
C ALA A 9 -7.31 -0.60 -7.94
N ASN A 10 -5.99 -0.37 -7.88
CA ASN A 10 -5.02 -1.22 -8.55
C ASN A 10 -4.89 -2.58 -7.83
N ALA A 11 -5.43 -3.63 -8.43
CA ALA A 11 -5.43 -4.98 -7.87
C ALA A 11 -4.04 -5.62 -7.78
N HIS A 12 -3.05 -5.13 -8.56
CA HIS A 12 -1.71 -5.71 -8.57
C HIS A 12 -0.82 -5.07 -7.51
N TRP A 13 -0.59 -3.76 -7.55
CA TRP A 13 0.16 -2.98 -6.55
C TRP A 13 0.17 -1.49 -6.90
N GLU A 14 0.05 -0.63 -5.89
CA GLU A 14 0.12 0.82 -6.07
C GLU A 14 1.58 1.31 -6.04
N ALA A 15 2.13 1.72 -7.19
CA ALA A 15 3.55 2.05 -7.30
C ALA A 15 4.00 3.22 -6.40
N THR A 16 3.12 4.17 -6.07
CA THR A 16 3.44 5.22 -5.08
C THR A 16 3.53 4.71 -3.64
N ALA A 17 3.10 3.48 -3.34
CA ALA A 17 3.27 2.85 -2.03
C ALA A 17 4.68 2.23 -1.85
N ASN A 18 5.51 2.18 -2.90
CA ASN A 18 6.90 1.73 -2.79
C ASN A 18 7.66 2.54 -1.74
N ARG A 19 8.52 1.85 -0.99
CA ARG A 19 9.29 2.46 0.10
C ARG A 19 10.57 3.10 -0.41
N ALA A 20 11.20 3.88 0.47
CA ALA A 20 12.57 4.33 0.28
C ALA A 20 13.41 3.75 1.42
N VAL A 21 14.57 3.19 1.09
CA VAL A 21 15.49 2.59 2.05
C VAL A 21 16.79 3.39 2.11
N ARG A 22 17.34 3.53 3.31
CA ARG A 22 18.65 4.15 3.50
C ARG A 22 19.72 3.06 3.39
N ARG A 23 20.70 3.28 2.52
CA ARG A 23 21.86 2.40 2.34
C ARG A 23 22.92 2.68 3.40
N ILE A 24 23.87 1.75 3.55
CA ILE A 24 24.99 1.83 4.51
C ILE A 24 25.85 3.08 4.25
N ASP A 25 26.02 3.47 2.98
CA ASP A 25 26.75 4.68 2.57
C ASP A 25 25.99 6.00 2.84
N GLY A 26 24.79 5.91 3.45
CA GLY A 26 23.93 7.05 3.76
C GLY A 26 23.04 7.51 2.61
N SER A 27 23.21 6.98 1.39
CA SER A 27 22.35 7.30 0.24
C SER A 27 20.95 6.71 0.39
N VAL A 28 19.97 7.30 -0.31
CA VAL A 28 18.57 6.84 -0.31
C VAL A 28 18.27 6.15 -1.64
N LEU A 29 17.86 4.89 -1.57
CA LEU A 29 17.29 4.17 -2.70
C LEU A 29 15.77 4.32 -2.64
N ARG A 30 15.18 4.87 -3.70
CA ARG A 30 13.74 4.77 -3.93
C ARG A 30 13.46 3.39 -4.52
N CYS A 31 12.77 2.54 -3.78
CA CYS A 31 12.52 1.17 -4.21
C CYS A 31 11.50 1.13 -5.36
N ASP A 32 11.63 0.11 -6.21
CA ASP A 32 10.53 -0.44 -6.97
C ASP A 32 9.70 -1.41 -6.09
N ARG A 33 8.79 -2.18 -6.70
CA ARG A 33 7.92 -3.13 -6.00
C ARG A 33 8.74 -4.27 -5.41
N GLU A 34 9.59 -4.87 -6.22
CA GLU A 34 10.42 -6.03 -5.88
C GLU A 34 11.42 -5.70 -4.77
N GLN A 35 12.03 -4.51 -4.83
CA GLN A 35 12.90 -3.99 -3.78
C GLN A 35 12.12 -3.65 -2.50
N THR A 36 10.88 -3.18 -2.62
CA THR A 36 10.02 -2.95 -1.44
C THR A 36 9.69 -4.29 -0.77
N ASP A 37 9.35 -5.31 -1.54
CA ASP A 37 9.11 -6.67 -1.03
C ASP A 37 10.34 -7.23 -0.31
N LEU A 38 11.50 -7.12 -0.96
CA LEU A 38 12.77 -7.65 -0.43
C LEU A 38 13.29 -6.92 0.80
N PHE A 39 13.22 -5.58 0.83
CA PHE A 39 13.86 -4.77 1.86
C PHE A 39 12.93 -4.31 2.98
N CYS A 40 11.61 -4.54 2.88
CA CYS A 40 10.62 -4.02 3.83
C CYS A 40 9.69 -5.10 4.39
N ASP A 41 10.21 -6.32 4.59
CA ASP A 41 9.50 -7.48 5.16
C ASP A 41 8.27 -7.94 4.35
N GLY A 42 8.27 -7.65 3.05
CA GLY A 42 7.27 -8.06 2.10
C GLY A 42 6.24 -6.99 1.75
N LEU A 43 5.35 -7.33 0.82
CA LEU A 43 4.20 -6.50 0.46
C LEU A 43 2.94 -6.99 1.15
N PHE A 44 2.19 -6.07 1.73
CA PHE A 44 0.90 -6.33 2.34
C PHE A 44 -0.17 -5.43 1.73
N ARG A 45 -1.39 -5.95 1.59
CA ARG A 45 -2.57 -5.15 1.26
C ARG A 45 -3.71 -5.44 2.22
N VAL A 46 -4.56 -4.44 2.40
CA VAL A 46 -5.85 -4.54 3.07
C VAL A 46 -6.90 -4.21 2.04
N GLU A 47 -7.80 -5.15 1.77
CA GLU A 47 -8.97 -4.90 0.94
C GLU A 47 -10.13 -4.45 1.81
N ILE A 48 -10.96 -3.56 1.27
CA ILE A 48 -12.16 -3.06 1.94
C ILE A 48 -13.38 -3.24 1.05
N GLY A 49 -14.54 -3.42 1.67
CA GLY A 49 -15.79 -3.67 0.96
C GLY A 49 -16.20 -2.48 0.10
N ALA A 50 -16.76 -2.76 -1.08
CA ALA A 50 -17.17 -1.74 -2.06
C ALA A 50 -18.25 -0.76 -1.55
N SER A 51 -18.96 -1.11 -0.47
CA SER A 51 -19.92 -0.22 0.20
C SER A 51 -19.27 0.83 1.10
N THR A 52 -17.95 0.76 1.32
CA THR A 52 -17.19 1.73 2.12
C THR A 52 -17.10 3.04 1.35
N MET A 53 -17.64 4.11 1.93
CA MET A 53 -17.65 5.43 1.30
C MET A 53 -16.24 6.05 1.36
N LEU A 54 -15.63 6.21 0.19
CA LEU A 54 -14.34 6.88 0.02
C LEU A 54 -14.50 8.08 -0.91
N ALA A 55 -13.73 9.13 -0.66
CA ALA A 55 -13.59 10.22 -1.61
C ALA A 55 -12.58 9.83 -2.69
N SER A 56 -12.90 10.07 -3.96
CA SER A 56 -11.92 10.03 -5.04
C SER A 56 -10.80 11.04 -4.80
N TRP A 57 -9.65 10.86 -5.47
CA TRP A 57 -8.56 11.84 -5.47
C TRP A 57 -9.02 13.28 -5.75
N ARG A 58 -9.95 13.48 -6.69
CA ARG A 58 -10.44 14.80 -7.06
C ARG A 58 -11.29 15.43 -5.97
N GLU A 59 -12.19 14.66 -5.37
CA GLU A 59 -12.99 15.11 -4.22
C GLU A 59 -12.10 15.41 -3.03
N MET A 60 -11.13 14.56 -2.75
CA MET A 60 -10.16 14.75 -1.66
C MET A 60 -9.32 16.02 -1.87
N ALA A 61 -8.80 16.22 -3.07
CA ALA A 61 -8.07 17.43 -3.43
C ALA A 61 -8.92 18.70 -3.24
N ALA A 62 -10.20 18.66 -3.65
CA ALA A 62 -11.13 19.78 -3.47
C ALA A 62 -11.44 20.04 -1.99
N MET A 63 -11.73 19.01 -1.21
CA MET A 63 -11.97 19.11 0.24
C MET A 63 -10.77 19.70 0.98
N CYS A 64 -9.54 19.41 0.51
CA CYS A 64 -8.32 19.96 1.08
C CYS A 64 -7.93 21.35 0.53
N GLY A 65 -8.73 21.94 -0.38
CA GLY A 65 -8.41 23.24 -0.99
C GLY A 65 -7.16 23.21 -1.86
N MET A 66 -6.80 22.04 -2.41
CA MET A 66 -5.62 21.88 -3.26
C MET A 66 -5.79 22.67 -4.54
N GLN A 67 -4.78 23.48 -4.87
CA GLN A 67 -4.79 24.27 -6.09
C GLN A 67 -4.69 23.37 -7.32
N PRO A 68 -5.39 23.69 -8.43
CA PRO A 68 -5.35 22.86 -9.64
C PRO A 68 -3.93 22.58 -10.16
N GLY A 69 -3.03 23.58 -10.07
CA GLY A 69 -1.64 23.43 -10.50
C GLY A 69 -0.87 22.39 -9.69
N ASP A 70 -1.05 22.35 -8.37
CA ASP A 70 -0.37 21.37 -7.52
C ASP A 70 -0.95 19.98 -7.68
N ARG A 71 -2.28 19.88 -7.86
CA ARG A 71 -2.94 18.61 -8.22
C ARG A 71 -2.34 18.02 -9.50
N LEU A 72 -2.19 18.83 -10.55
CA LEU A 72 -1.61 18.37 -11.83
C LEU A 72 -0.15 17.94 -11.70
N LYS A 73 0.66 18.64 -10.87
CA LYS A 73 2.04 18.23 -10.59
C LYS A 73 2.10 16.87 -9.89
N ILE A 74 1.26 16.65 -8.89
CA ILE A 74 1.17 15.35 -8.18
C ILE A 74 0.75 14.25 -9.14
N GLU A 75 -0.29 14.49 -9.94
CA GLU A 75 -0.76 13.50 -10.91
C GLU A 75 0.29 13.17 -11.98
N SER A 76 1.04 14.17 -12.45
CA SER A 76 2.14 13.97 -13.40
C SER A 76 3.26 13.14 -12.79
N LEU A 77 3.65 13.45 -11.54
CA LEU A 77 4.65 12.68 -10.82
C LEU A 77 4.20 11.23 -10.60
N ALA A 78 2.96 11.01 -10.19
CA ALA A 78 2.38 9.70 -9.98
C ALA A 78 2.41 8.84 -11.25
N ARG A 79 1.97 9.40 -12.38
CA ARG A 79 2.01 8.71 -13.69
C ARG A 79 3.43 8.34 -14.09
N ARG A 80 4.40 9.23 -13.86
CA ARG A 80 5.82 8.94 -14.11
C ARG A 80 6.35 7.80 -13.23
N LEU A 81 5.74 7.57 -12.07
CA LEU A 81 6.06 6.47 -11.16
C LEU A 81 5.27 5.19 -11.46
N GLY A 82 4.42 5.17 -12.50
CA GLY A 82 3.61 4.01 -12.88
C GLY A 82 2.24 3.94 -12.21
N SER A 83 1.84 4.97 -11.45
CA SER A 83 0.55 5.03 -10.77
C SER A 83 -0.54 5.70 -11.61
N ASN A 84 -1.79 5.34 -11.35
CA ASN A 84 -2.95 6.01 -11.95
C ASN A 84 -3.76 6.76 -10.87
N PRO A 85 -3.64 8.09 -10.77
CA PRO A 85 -4.38 8.89 -9.79
C PRO A 85 -5.90 8.78 -9.85
N LEU A 86 -6.48 8.34 -10.98
CA LEU A 86 -7.92 8.11 -11.09
C LEU A 86 -8.38 6.86 -10.32
N GLN A 87 -7.45 6.01 -9.91
CA GLN A 87 -7.71 4.85 -9.07
C GLN A 87 -7.50 5.13 -7.58
N TRP A 88 -7.10 6.36 -7.22
CA TRP A 88 -6.86 6.73 -5.83
C TRP A 88 -8.12 7.19 -5.13
N TYR A 89 -8.30 6.67 -3.93
CA TYR A 89 -9.39 6.99 -3.03
C TYR A 89 -8.83 7.28 -1.64
N ALA A 90 -9.57 8.03 -0.83
CA ALA A 90 -9.17 8.35 0.52
C ALA A 90 -10.36 8.47 1.47
N SER A 91 -10.08 8.24 2.76
CA SER A 91 -10.97 8.59 3.86
C SER A 91 -10.23 9.47 4.87
N LEU A 92 -10.92 10.51 5.33
CA LEU A 92 -10.50 11.34 6.47
C LEU A 92 -10.91 10.75 7.83
N ARG A 93 -11.57 9.59 7.82
CA ARG A 93 -11.98 8.83 9.00
C ARG A 93 -11.24 7.50 9.03
N SER A 94 -11.10 6.91 10.22
CA SER A 94 -10.68 5.51 10.34
C SER A 94 -11.66 4.61 9.58
N ILE A 95 -11.14 3.53 9.02
CA ILE A 95 -11.95 2.46 8.43
C ILE A 95 -11.93 1.30 9.41
N ASP A 96 -13.07 1.04 10.05
CA ASP A 96 -13.19 0.00 11.07
C ASP A 96 -12.99 -1.38 10.46
N ARG A 97 -12.56 -2.33 11.30
CA ARG A 97 -12.19 -3.69 10.85
C ARG A 97 -13.32 -4.42 10.14
N ASP A 98 -14.57 -4.13 10.49
CA ASP A 98 -15.76 -4.76 9.88
C ASP A 98 -15.95 -4.37 8.40
N HIS A 99 -15.24 -3.35 7.93
CA HIS A 99 -15.21 -2.97 6.52
C HIS A 99 -14.10 -3.66 5.73
N TRP A 100 -13.17 -4.36 6.39
CA TRP A 100 -12.04 -5.01 5.76
C TRP A 100 -12.47 -6.38 5.24
N THR A 101 -12.26 -6.64 3.96
CA THR A 101 -12.64 -7.90 3.32
C THR A 101 -11.48 -8.89 3.24
N ALA A 102 -10.24 -8.41 3.26
CA ALA A 102 -9.05 -9.25 3.28
C ALA A 102 -7.84 -8.52 3.89
N ILE A 103 -6.90 -9.30 4.44
CA ILE A 103 -5.53 -8.87 4.71
C ILE A 103 -4.63 -9.91 4.08
N GLU A 104 -3.80 -9.47 3.14
CA GLU A 104 -3.02 -10.40 2.32
C GLU A 104 -1.56 -9.97 2.22
N ARG A 105 -0.70 -10.97 2.06
CA ARG A 105 0.73 -10.82 1.80
C ARG A 105 1.03 -11.31 0.40
N TRP A 106 1.92 -10.63 -0.31
CA TRP A 106 2.44 -11.11 -1.57
C TRP A 106 3.40 -12.30 -1.35
N ASN A 107 3.20 -13.40 -2.07
CA ASN A 107 4.05 -14.60 -1.97
C ASN A 107 5.12 -14.70 -3.08
N GLY A 108 5.18 -13.73 -3.99
CA GLY A 108 6.03 -13.75 -5.18
C GLY A 108 5.27 -13.93 -6.50
N GLY A 109 4.07 -14.50 -6.47
CA GLY A 109 3.22 -14.72 -7.65
C GLY A 109 1.77 -14.29 -7.48
N ASP A 110 1.22 -14.38 -6.26
CA ASP A 110 -0.15 -14.03 -5.92
C ASP A 110 -0.26 -13.41 -4.51
N TRP A 111 -1.44 -12.85 -4.24
CA TRP A 111 -1.84 -12.40 -2.92
C TRP A 111 -2.41 -13.57 -2.11
N GLU A 112 -1.88 -13.79 -0.91
CA GLU A 112 -2.35 -14.85 -0.01
C GLU A 112 -2.83 -14.26 1.32
N PRO A 113 -3.91 -14.80 1.93
CA PRO A 113 -4.33 -14.40 3.26
C PRO A 113 -3.19 -14.53 4.28
N VAL A 114 -3.02 -13.51 5.14
CA VAL A 114 -1.93 -13.51 6.15
C VAL A 114 -2.05 -14.68 7.11
N GLU A 115 -3.27 -15.14 7.42
CA GLU A 115 -3.52 -16.32 8.25
C GLU A 115 -2.94 -17.60 7.64
N ALA A 116 -3.00 -17.74 6.31
CA ALA A 116 -2.39 -18.87 5.60
C ALA A 116 -0.85 -18.81 5.66
N CYS A 117 -0.28 -17.61 5.64
CA CYS A 117 1.16 -17.40 5.80
C CYS A 117 1.65 -17.75 7.21
N ALA A 118 0.84 -17.52 8.25
CA ALA A 118 1.19 -17.92 9.63
C ALA A 118 1.25 -19.44 9.79
N MET A 119 0.39 -20.18 9.08
CA MET A 119 0.36 -21.64 9.11
C MET A 119 1.52 -22.28 8.33
N SER A 120 2.04 -21.63 7.28
CA SER A 120 3.19 -22.12 6.53
C SER A 120 4.54 -21.89 7.24
N LEU A 121 4.59 -20.99 8.22
CA LEU A 121 5.75 -20.76 9.11
C LEU A 121 5.79 -21.73 10.31
N ALA A 122 4.69 -22.40 10.64
CA ALA A 122 4.62 -23.31 11.78
C ALA A 122 5.54 -24.55 11.71
N PRO A 123 5.87 -25.15 10.54
CA PRO A 123 6.79 -26.29 10.51
C PRO A 123 8.26 -25.90 10.64
N SER A 124 8.66 -24.65 10.33
CA SER A 124 10.07 -24.25 10.27
C SER A 124 10.62 -23.68 11.58
N VAL A 125 9.75 -23.30 12.53
CA VAL A 125 10.15 -22.84 13.87
C VAL A 125 10.36 -24.01 14.86
N ALA A 126 9.69 -25.16 14.65
CA ALA A 126 9.79 -26.31 15.56
C ALA A 126 11.16 -27.02 15.54
N THR A 127 12.00 -26.78 14.53
CA THR A 127 13.30 -27.49 14.39
C THR A 127 14.48 -26.71 15.04
N ARG A 128 14.29 -25.47 15.51
CA ARG A 128 15.37 -24.68 16.14
C ARG A 128 15.37 -24.64 17.67
N LEU A 129 14.51 -25.42 18.33
CA LEU A 129 14.48 -25.56 19.80
C LEU A 129 14.75 -27.00 20.27
N ALA A 130 15.27 -27.86 19.40
CA ALA A 130 15.62 -29.25 19.71
C ALA A 130 17.10 -29.58 19.43
N GLY A 131 17.98 -28.59 19.44
CA GLY A 131 19.44 -28.76 19.30
C GLY A 131 20.20 -27.87 20.26
#